data_AF-A0A7T3ZYC7-F1
#
_entry.id   AF-A0A7T3ZYC7-F1
#
_cell.length_a   1.000
_cell.length_b   1.000
_cell.length_c   1.000
_cell.angle_alpha   90.00
_cell.angle_beta   90.00
_cell.angle_gamma   90.00
#
_symmetry.space_group_name_H-M   'P 1'
#
loop_
_entity.id
_entity.type
_entity.pdbx_description
1 polymer ?
#
loop_
_entity_poly.entity_id
_entity_poly.type
_entity_poly.pdbx_seq_one_letter_code
_entity_poly.pdbx_strand_id
1 'polypeptide(L)'
;MGTKLIYRMPSTVIDEALRMLVIERLPVQAIAAVMGVGITSVKRWASCWGIPLRKGKYGGMAITIVHHRQAVLKRPAYHRLTFDDRITIQAGLQSNPPLSVRAIAAQIGVSHSTVSREITRHRVAFGVQEPRYSAAGAHGRALVMQAHKEHRRKRLDDPGCGRMSSMRSMTNIRRSRSPVGSVVSFLIGRICM
;
A
#
# COMPACT_ATOMS: atom_id res chain seq x y z
N MET A 1 3.74 25.39 -25.97
CA MET A 1 3.58 24.04 -25.39
C MET A 1 4.68 23.83 -24.37
N GLY A 2 4.40 24.01 -23.08
CA GLY A 2 5.40 23.86 -22.03
C GLY A 2 5.83 22.40 -21.90
N THR A 3 7.07 22.10 -22.24
CA THR A 3 7.70 20.81 -21.96
C THR A 3 7.65 20.60 -20.45
N LYS A 4 6.75 19.73 -20.00
CA LYS A 4 6.67 19.32 -18.60
C LYS A 4 7.97 18.58 -18.33
N LEU A 5 8.97 19.26 -17.77
CA LEU A 5 10.22 18.66 -17.30
C LEU A 5 9.83 17.49 -16.39
N ILE A 6 9.92 16.27 -16.91
CA ILE A 6 9.72 15.06 -16.13
C ILE A 6 10.99 14.92 -15.31
N TYR A 7 11.03 15.61 -14.17
CA TYR A 7 12.18 15.56 -13.28
C TYR A 7 12.33 14.13 -12.78
N ARG A 8 13.38 13.44 -13.25
CA ARG A 8 13.75 12.11 -12.80
C ARG A 8 14.51 12.27 -11.49
N MET A 9 13.78 12.25 -10.38
CA MET A 9 14.42 12.32 -9.05
C MET A 9 15.27 11.06 -8.83
N PRO A 10 16.51 11.19 -8.31
CA PRO A 10 17.33 10.04 -7.92
C PRO A 10 16.59 9.15 -6.93
N SER A 11 16.71 7.82 -7.08
CA SER A 11 15.99 6.88 -6.21
C SER A 11 16.41 6.99 -4.75
N THR A 12 17.66 7.36 -4.49
CA THR A 12 18.19 7.59 -3.14
C THR A 12 17.43 8.69 -2.39
N VAL A 13 17.09 9.77 -3.09
CA VAL A 13 16.29 10.88 -2.53
C VAL A 13 14.88 10.41 -2.17
N ILE A 14 14.29 9.57 -3.00
CA ILE A 14 12.95 9.01 -2.75
C ILE A 14 12.98 8.06 -1.55
N ASP A 15 13.97 7.17 -1.51
CA ASP A 15 14.15 6.20 -0.42
C ASP A 15 14.36 6.91 0.92
N GLU A 16 15.19 7.96 0.94
CA GLU A 16 15.45 8.73 2.15
C GLU A 16 14.21 9.51 2.61
N ALA A 17 13.49 10.14 1.68
CA ALA A 17 12.23 10.80 2.02
C ALA A 17 11.20 9.81 2.61
N LEU A 18 11.13 8.58 2.09
CA LEU A 18 10.28 7.52 2.63
C LEU A 18 10.77 7.02 4.00
N ARG A 19 12.10 6.95 4.23
CA ARG A 19 12.70 6.60 5.52
C ARG A 19 12.33 7.63 6.59
N MET A 20 12.54 8.92 6.31
CA MET A 20 12.15 10.02 7.19
C MET A 20 10.64 10.01 7.51
N LEU A 21 9.81 9.67 6.52
CA LEU A 21 8.35 9.59 6.69
C LEU A 21 7.91 8.40 7.55
N VAL A 22 8.45 7.20 7.30
CA VAL A 22 7.96 5.94 7.89
C VAL A 22 8.64 5.63 9.22
N ILE A 23 9.95 5.84 9.29
CA ILE A 23 10.77 5.47 10.45
C ILE A 23 10.85 6.64 11.44
N GLU A 24 11.26 7.81 10.96
CA GLU A 24 11.44 9.01 11.81
C GLU A 24 10.13 9.75 12.07
N ARG A 25 9.07 9.43 11.31
CA ARG A 25 7.71 9.99 11.45
C ARG A 25 7.66 11.51 11.27
N LEU A 26 8.56 12.05 10.45
CA LEU A 26 8.59 13.47 10.15
C LEU A 26 7.36 13.88 9.31
N PRO A 27 6.81 15.08 9.53
CA PRO A 27 5.76 15.60 8.68
C PRO A 27 6.33 15.92 7.29
N VAL A 28 5.54 15.69 6.23
CA VAL A 28 5.94 15.98 4.84
C VAL A 28 6.53 17.39 4.65
N GLN A 29 6.05 18.40 5.37
CA GLN A 29 6.58 19.77 5.29
C GLN A 29 8.05 19.84 5.74
N ALA A 30 8.40 19.17 6.85
CA ALA A 30 9.77 19.09 7.32
C ALA A 30 10.65 18.31 6.34
N ILE A 31 10.15 17.19 5.81
CA ILE A 31 10.89 16.38 4.82
C ILE A 31 11.17 17.21 3.55
N ALA A 32 10.16 17.93 3.06
CA ALA A 32 10.31 18.81 1.89
C ALA A 32 11.37 19.89 2.13
N ALA A 33 11.38 20.51 3.32
CA ALA A 33 12.36 21.51 3.69
C ALA A 33 13.78 20.93 3.82
N VAL A 34 13.94 19.81 4.53
CA VAL A 34 15.23 19.14 4.74
C VAL A 34 15.84 18.66 3.41
N MET A 35 15.02 18.09 2.53
CA MET A 35 15.49 17.49 1.28
C MET A 35 15.52 18.49 0.11
N GLY A 36 15.04 19.73 0.29
CA GLY A 36 14.94 20.74 -0.77
C GLY A 36 14.00 20.34 -1.92
N VAL A 37 12.94 19.57 -1.63
CA VAL A 37 12.00 19.06 -2.64
C VAL A 37 10.59 19.59 -2.45
N GLY A 38 9.80 19.64 -3.52
CA GLY A 38 8.40 20.05 -3.43
C GLY A 38 7.56 19.11 -2.57
N ILE A 39 6.70 19.68 -1.70
CA ILE A 39 5.73 18.96 -0.85
C ILE A 39 4.86 17.99 -1.66
N THR A 40 4.45 18.39 -2.87
CA THR A 40 3.64 17.58 -3.79
C THR A 40 4.38 16.33 -4.26
N SER A 41 5.70 16.40 -4.43
CA SER A 41 6.54 15.24 -4.80
C SER A 41 6.55 14.20 -3.69
N VAL A 42 6.79 14.62 -2.45
CA VAL A 42 6.79 13.72 -1.29
C VAL A 42 5.42 13.07 -1.09
N LYS A 43 4.32 13.83 -1.24
CA LYS A 43 2.96 13.28 -1.20
C LYS A 43 2.72 12.24 -2.29
N ARG A 44 3.20 12.51 -3.51
CA ARG A 44 3.08 11.59 -4.64
C ARG A 44 3.86 10.30 -4.39
N TRP A 45 5.08 10.38 -3.87
CA TRP A 45 5.88 9.20 -3.53
C TRP A 45 5.18 8.34 -2.47
N ALA A 46 4.72 8.94 -1.37
CA ALA A 46 3.94 8.22 -0.35
C ALA A 46 2.70 7.53 -0.96
N SER A 47 1.98 8.23 -1.85
CA SER A 47 0.81 7.68 -2.54
C SER A 47 1.15 6.49 -3.44
N CYS A 48 2.28 6.51 -4.15
CA CYS A 48 2.73 5.38 -4.97
C CYS A 48 2.93 4.11 -4.15
N TRP A 49 3.32 4.23 -2.88
CA TRP A 49 3.47 3.11 -1.94
C TRP A 49 2.19 2.77 -1.19
N GLY A 50 1.09 3.48 -1.44
CA GLY A 50 -0.16 3.32 -0.69
C GLY A 50 -0.01 3.71 0.78
N ILE A 51 0.93 4.59 1.11
CA ILE A 51 1.13 5.11 2.47
C ILE A 51 0.20 6.31 2.63
N PRO A 52 -0.85 6.20 3.45
CA PRO A 52 -1.80 7.28 3.63
C PRO A 52 -1.19 8.40 4.48
N LEU A 53 -1.49 9.64 4.10
CA LEU A 53 -1.08 10.84 4.81
C LEU A 53 -2.30 11.49 5.48
N ARG A 54 -2.13 12.08 6.67
CA ARG A 54 -3.19 12.91 7.29
C ARG A 54 -3.59 14.06 6.36
N LYS A 55 -4.88 14.38 6.30
CA LYS A 55 -5.40 15.59 5.65
C LYS A 55 -5.37 16.77 6.66
N GLY A 56 -5.14 18.00 6.20
CA GLY A 56 -5.18 19.23 7.04
C GLY A 56 -3.90 20.09 7.00
N LYS A 57 -3.82 21.13 7.85
CA LYS A 57 -2.70 22.12 7.91
C LYS A 57 -1.33 21.48 8.18
N TYR A 58 -1.31 20.40 8.97
CA TYR A 58 -0.13 19.54 9.22
C TYR A 58 -0.17 18.26 8.37
N GLY A 59 -0.91 18.29 7.26
CA GLY A 59 -1.23 17.15 6.43
C GLY A 59 0.03 16.62 5.75
N GLY A 60 0.52 15.52 6.27
CA GLY A 60 1.86 15.04 5.97
C GLY A 60 2.46 14.18 7.07
N MET A 61 1.97 14.24 8.30
CA MET A 61 2.19 13.11 9.20
C MET A 61 1.60 11.88 8.53
N ALA A 62 2.46 10.89 8.23
CA ALA A 62 2.01 9.55 7.92
C ALA A 62 0.97 9.18 8.98
N ILE A 63 -0.18 8.63 8.54
CA ILE A 63 -1.22 8.15 9.45
C ILE A 63 -0.53 7.55 10.65
N THR A 64 -0.98 7.97 11.84
CA THR A 64 -0.72 7.32 13.10
C THR A 64 -0.70 5.82 12.80
N ILE A 65 0.49 5.23 12.62
CA ILE A 65 0.64 3.79 12.58
C ILE A 65 0.47 3.47 14.06
N VAL A 66 -0.81 3.51 14.47
CA VAL A 66 -1.28 3.55 15.83
C VAL A 66 -0.71 2.30 16.43
N HIS A 67 0.21 2.50 17.37
CA HIS A 67 0.71 1.49 18.28
C HIS A 67 0.89 0.11 17.64
N HIS A 68 2.02 -0.13 16.97
CA HIS A 68 2.56 -1.47 17.13
C HIS A 68 2.97 -1.57 18.61
N ARG A 69 2.02 -1.96 19.46
CA ARG A 69 2.30 -2.53 20.77
C ARG A 69 3.48 -3.47 20.56
N GLN A 70 4.56 -3.30 21.33
CA GLN A 70 5.52 -4.40 21.52
C GLN A 70 4.68 -5.65 21.77
N ALA A 71 4.73 -6.58 20.82
CA ALA A 71 3.88 -7.76 20.90
C ALA A 71 4.34 -8.56 22.11
N VAL A 72 3.40 -8.86 22.99
CA VAL A 72 3.53 -9.89 24.03
C VAL A 72 4.17 -11.14 23.41
N LEU A 73 5.13 -11.68 24.14
CA LEU A 73 6.04 -12.78 23.85
C LEU A 73 5.34 -14.08 23.37
N LYS A 74 4.84 -14.10 22.14
CA LYS A 74 4.63 -15.34 21.39
C LYS A 74 5.31 -15.19 20.05
N ARG A 75 6.47 -15.83 19.88
CA ARG A 75 7.15 -15.93 18.58
C ARG A 75 6.12 -16.49 17.59
N PRO A 76 5.72 -15.73 16.56
CA PRO A 76 4.87 -16.30 15.53
C PRO A 76 5.59 -17.49 14.88
N ALA A 77 4.83 -18.52 14.48
CA ALA A 77 5.36 -19.68 13.76
C ALA A 77 6.05 -19.32 12.41
N TYR A 78 6.01 -18.05 12.02
CA TYR A 78 6.57 -17.52 10.79
C TYR A 78 7.36 -16.22 11.07
N HIS A 79 8.59 -16.14 10.51
CA HIS A 79 9.42 -14.94 10.55
C HIS A 79 8.79 -13.84 9.70
N ARG A 80 8.47 -12.70 10.32
CA ARG A 80 7.98 -11.51 9.60
C ARG A 80 9.18 -10.65 9.24
N LEU A 81 9.30 -10.30 7.96
CA LEU A 81 10.37 -9.42 7.48
C LEU A 81 10.33 -8.07 8.21
N THR A 82 11.38 -7.83 8.99
CA THR A 82 11.62 -6.58 9.74
C THR A 82 12.00 -5.44 8.79
N PHE A 83 12.23 -4.25 9.32
CA PHE A 83 12.78 -3.16 8.52
C PHE A 83 14.24 -3.46 8.10
N ASP A 84 15.05 -3.98 9.02
CA ASP A 84 16.44 -4.35 8.75
C ASP A 84 16.56 -5.43 7.68
N ASP A 85 15.68 -6.44 7.72
CA ASP A 85 15.62 -7.47 6.68
C ASP A 85 15.35 -6.86 5.30
N ARG A 86 14.47 -5.83 5.25
CA ARG A 86 14.12 -5.13 4.00
C ARG A 86 15.28 -4.24 3.53
N ILE A 87 16.06 -3.65 4.43
CA ILE A 87 17.31 -2.95 4.10
C ILE A 87 18.29 -3.94 3.49
N THR A 88 18.48 -5.13 4.07
CA THR A 88 19.36 -6.17 3.52
C THR A 88 18.93 -6.60 2.12
N ILE A 89 17.62 -6.74 1.87
CA ILE A 89 17.09 -6.98 0.52
C ILE A 89 17.48 -5.84 -0.42
N GLN A 90 17.24 -4.59 -0.02
CA GLN A 90 17.54 -3.42 -0.85
C GLN A 90 19.05 -3.32 -1.15
N ALA A 91 19.91 -3.48 -0.15
CA ALA A 91 21.36 -3.45 -0.30
C ALA A 91 21.85 -4.58 -1.22
N GLY A 92 21.34 -5.80 -1.05
CA GLY A 92 21.66 -6.92 -1.93
C GLY A 92 21.28 -6.66 -3.39
N LEU A 93 20.10 -6.06 -3.64
CA LEU A 93 19.66 -5.70 -4.99
C LEU A 93 20.46 -4.54 -5.61
N GLN A 94 21.03 -3.65 -4.79
CA GLN A 94 21.79 -2.48 -5.22
C GLN A 94 23.31 -2.70 -5.25
N SER A 95 23.78 -3.81 -4.70
CA SER A 95 25.19 -4.21 -4.75
C SER A 95 25.69 -4.42 -6.18
N ASN A 96 27.01 -4.37 -6.36
CA ASN A 96 27.66 -4.57 -7.65
C ASN A 96 28.73 -5.68 -7.54
N PRO A 97 28.51 -6.88 -8.11
CA PRO A 97 27.30 -7.32 -8.83
C PRO A 97 26.09 -7.52 -7.88
N PRO A 98 24.84 -7.41 -8.37
CA PRO A 98 23.66 -7.65 -7.55
C PRO A 98 23.61 -9.06 -6.99
N LEU A 99 23.30 -9.19 -5.69
CA LEU A 99 23.16 -10.49 -5.05
C LEU A 99 21.94 -11.25 -5.58
N SER A 100 22.09 -12.57 -5.71
CA SER A 100 20.96 -13.43 -6.04
C SER A 100 19.93 -13.46 -4.91
N VAL A 101 18.66 -13.71 -5.26
CA VAL A 101 17.57 -13.86 -4.28
C VAL A 101 17.90 -14.93 -3.22
N ARG A 102 18.59 -16.00 -3.62
CA ARG A 102 19.02 -17.07 -2.69
C ARG A 102 20.09 -16.58 -1.70
N ALA A 103 21.05 -15.80 -2.16
CA ALA A 103 22.08 -15.22 -1.30
C ALA A 103 21.48 -14.23 -0.29
N ILE A 104 20.58 -13.35 -0.74
CA ILE A 104 19.85 -12.41 0.14
C ILE A 104 19.02 -13.18 1.18
N ALA A 105 18.32 -14.25 0.76
CA ALA A 105 17.51 -15.06 1.65
C ALA A 105 18.35 -15.78 2.73
N ALA A 106 19.54 -16.27 2.35
CA ALA A 106 20.49 -16.88 3.28
C ALA A 106 21.00 -15.87 4.33
N GLN A 107 21.30 -14.63 3.93
CA GLN A 107 21.74 -13.57 4.85
C GLN A 107 20.67 -13.22 5.89
N ILE A 108 19.40 -13.22 5.49
CA ILE A 108 18.27 -12.86 6.35
C ILE A 108 17.75 -14.06 7.18
N GLY A 109 18.07 -15.29 6.77
CA GLY A 109 17.57 -16.50 7.41
C GLY A 109 16.11 -16.82 7.07
N VAL A 110 15.65 -16.48 5.86
CA VAL A 110 14.29 -16.76 5.37
C VAL A 110 14.30 -17.59 4.09
N SER A 111 13.14 -18.12 3.69
CA SER A 111 13.05 -18.83 2.41
C SER A 111 13.23 -17.87 1.22
N HIS A 112 13.89 -18.33 0.14
CA HIS A 112 14.04 -17.56 -1.10
C HIS A 112 12.69 -17.14 -1.70
N SER A 113 11.65 -17.96 -1.51
CA SER A 113 10.29 -17.65 -1.97
C SER A 113 9.69 -16.45 -1.23
N THR A 114 10.04 -16.27 0.05
CA THR A 114 9.62 -15.12 0.85
C THR A 114 10.23 -13.84 0.29
N VAL A 115 11.54 -13.85 0.01
CA VAL A 115 12.25 -12.71 -0.59
C VAL A 115 11.71 -12.40 -1.99
N SER A 116 11.49 -13.41 -2.83
CA SER A 116 10.92 -13.22 -4.18
C SER A 116 9.52 -12.59 -4.14
N ARG A 117 8.62 -13.09 -3.27
CA ARG A 117 7.27 -12.53 -3.09
C ARG A 117 7.31 -11.11 -2.57
N GLU A 118 8.22 -10.84 -1.63
CA GLU A 118 8.45 -9.52 -1.07
C GLU A 118 8.86 -8.51 -2.16
N ILE A 119 9.88 -8.85 -2.96
CA ILE A 119 10.36 -7.99 -4.06
C ILE A 119 9.24 -7.77 -5.09
N THR A 120 8.58 -8.84 -5.53
CA THR A 120 7.54 -8.78 -6.55
C THR A 120 6.36 -7.90 -6.12
N ARG A 121 5.91 -8.03 -4.86
CA ARG A 121 4.79 -7.26 -4.32
C ARG A 121 5.10 -5.77 -4.17
N HIS A 122 6.37 -5.45 -3.91
CA HIS A 122 6.81 -4.11 -3.50
C HIS A 122 7.73 -3.46 -4.53
N ARG A 123 7.59 -3.83 -5.81
CA ARG A 123 8.15 -3.06 -6.92
C ARG A 123 7.16 -1.99 -7.36
N VAL A 124 7.55 -0.74 -7.23
CA VAL A 124 6.70 0.41 -7.55
C VAL A 124 7.40 1.32 -8.54
N ALA A 125 6.68 1.72 -9.60
CA ALA A 125 7.17 2.67 -10.59
C ALA A 125 6.88 4.11 -10.14
N PHE A 126 7.85 5.00 -10.37
CA PHE A 126 7.69 6.44 -10.12
C PHE A 126 7.71 7.20 -11.44
N GLY A 127 6.54 7.35 -12.05
CA GLY A 127 6.43 8.01 -13.36
C GLY A 127 7.06 7.16 -14.47
N VAL A 128 8.04 7.71 -15.18
CA VAL A 128 8.71 7.06 -16.33
C VAL A 128 9.84 6.11 -15.89
N GLN A 129 10.15 6.04 -14.59
CA GLN A 129 11.21 5.17 -14.07
C GLN A 129 10.78 3.71 -14.00
N GLU A 130 11.73 2.80 -14.20
CA GLU A 130 11.53 1.36 -13.98
C GLU A 130 11.03 1.07 -12.55
N PRO A 131 10.15 0.06 -12.38
CA PRO A 131 9.70 -0.35 -11.06
C PRO A 131 10.86 -0.75 -10.15
N ARG A 132 10.97 -0.11 -8.99
CA ARG A 132 12.05 -0.35 -8.03
C ARG A 132 11.52 -0.79 -6.67
N TYR A 133 12.37 -1.53 -5.97
CA TYR A 133 12.15 -1.92 -4.59
C TYR A 133 12.71 -0.83 -3.67
N SER A 134 11.96 -0.48 -2.62
CA SER A 134 12.35 0.44 -1.56
C SER A 134 12.01 -0.18 -0.22
N ALA A 135 13.00 -0.32 0.66
CA ALA A 135 12.82 -0.91 1.98
C ALA A 135 11.81 -0.11 2.82
N ALA A 136 11.95 1.21 2.84
CA ALA A 136 11.07 2.11 3.56
C ALA A 136 9.64 2.12 3.01
N GLY A 137 9.50 2.17 1.67
CA GLY A 137 8.20 2.08 1.00
C GLY A 137 7.50 0.76 1.28
N ALA A 138 8.22 -0.36 1.17
CA ALA A 138 7.70 -1.70 1.43
C ALA A 138 7.29 -1.87 2.90
N HIS A 139 8.10 -1.37 3.83
CA HIS A 139 7.81 -1.39 5.27
C HIS A 139 6.57 -0.56 5.61
N GLY A 140 6.49 0.67 5.10
CA GLY A 140 5.32 1.54 5.29
C GLY A 140 4.04 0.89 4.77
N ARG A 141 4.08 0.28 3.57
CA ARG A 141 2.94 -0.46 3.01
C ARG A 141 2.55 -1.68 3.85
N ALA A 142 3.52 -2.45 4.34
CA ALA A 142 3.26 -3.59 5.21
C ALA A 142 2.58 -3.18 6.53
N LEU A 143 3.00 -2.06 7.13
CA LEU A 143 2.38 -1.50 8.33
C LEU A 143 0.92 -1.10 8.08
N VAL A 144 0.64 -0.44 6.95
CA VAL A 144 -0.73 -0.08 6.54
C VAL A 144 -1.60 -1.33 6.37
N MET A 145 -1.08 -2.35 5.67
CA MET A 145 -1.80 -3.62 5.50
C MET A 145 -2.08 -4.31 6.84
N GLN A 146 -1.14 -4.27 7.78
CA GLN A 146 -1.32 -4.82 9.11
C GLN A 146 -2.39 -4.06 9.91
N ALA A 147 -2.37 -2.73 9.89
CA ALA A 147 -3.38 -1.90 10.55
C ALA A 147 -4.79 -2.19 10.00
N HIS A 148 -4.94 -2.32 8.67
CA HIS A 148 -6.22 -2.68 8.06
C HIS A 148 -6.71 -4.07 8.49
N LYS A 149 -5.80 -5.05 8.59
CA LYS A 149 -6.13 -6.40 9.06
C LYS A 149 -6.59 -6.39 10.52
N GLU A 150 -5.91 -5.62 11.36
CA GLU A 150 -6.29 -5.49 12.78
C GLU A 150 -7.66 -4.83 12.94
N HIS A 151 -7.89 -3.72 12.24
CA HIS A 151 -9.19 -3.04 12.26
C HIS A 151 -10.32 -3.98 11.78
N ARG A 152 -10.08 -4.77 10.73
CA ARG A 152 -11.03 -5.79 10.26
C ARG A 152 -11.30 -6.84 11.33
N ARG A 153 -10.26 -7.32 12.02
CA ARG A 153 -10.40 -8.33 13.08
C ARG A 153 -11.26 -7.80 14.24
N LYS A 154 -10.99 -6.57 14.72
CA LYS A 154 -11.79 -5.92 15.77
C LYS A 154 -13.27 -5.84 15.37
N ARG A 155 -13.56 -5.45 14.11
CA ARG A 155 -14.93 -5.43 13.58
C ARG A 155 -15.60 -6.82 13.56
N LEU A 156 -14.83 -7.90 13.41
CA LEU A 156 -15.37 -9.27 13.46
C LEU A 156 -15.58 -9.75 14.90
N ASP A 157 -14.74 -9.32 15.83
CA ASP A 157 -14.83 -9.64 17.26
C ASP A 157 -15.97 -8.86 17.95
N ASP A 158 -16.49 -7.79 17.34
CA ASP A 158 -17.67 -7.05 17.80
C ASP A 158 -18.96 -7.91 17.68
N PRO A 159 -19.66 -8.22 18.79
CA PRO A 159 -20.82 -9.13 18.80
C PRO A 159 -22.02 -8.67 17.94
N GLY A 160 -22.04 -7.41 17.49
CA GLY A 160 -23.04 -6.87 16.57
C GLY A 160 -22.82 -7.20 15.09
N CYS A 161 -21.59 -7.52 14.66
CA CYS A 161 -21.27 -7.71 13.24
C CYS A 161 -21.61 -9.12 12.69
N GLY A 162 -21.75 -10.12 13.56
CA GLY A 162 -22.11 -11.49 13.17
C GLY A 162 -23.54 -11.62 12.61
N ARG A 163 -24.48 -10.79 13.09
CA ARG A 163 -25.91 -10.92 12.75
C ARG A 163 -26.31 -10.24 11.43
N MET A 164 -25.48 -9.33 10.91
CA MET A 164 -25.77 -8.54 9.70
C MET A 164 -25.14 -9.13 8.42
N SER A 165 -24.25 -10.11 8.57
CA SER A 165 -23.56 -10.76 7.45
C SER A 165 -24.42 -11.82 6.75
N SER A 166 -25.47 -12.34 7.40
CA SER A 166 -26.41 -13.29 6.77
C SER A 166 -27.45 -12.62 5.86
N MET A 167 -27.72 -11.32 6.06
CA MET A 167 -28.75 -10.60 5.28
C MET A 167 -28.26 -10.13 3.89
N ARG A 168 -26.95 -9.96 3.67
CA ARG A 168 -26.41 -9.58 2.34
C ARG A 168 -26.31 -10.73 1.34
N SER A 169 -26.46 -11.98 1.79
CA SER A 169 -26.45 -13.15 0.91
C SER A 169 -27.79 -13.40 0.21
N MET A 170 -28.90 -12.81 0.66
CA MET A 170 -30.21 -12.97 0.01
C MET A 170 -30.46 -12.00 -1.16
N THR A 171 -29.71 -10.90 -1.26
CA THR A 171 -29.91 -9.88 -2.30
C THR A 171 -29.25 -10.18 -3.65
N ASN A 172 -28.48 -11.27 -3.78
CA ASN A 172 -27.74 -11.59 -5.02
C ASN A 172 -28.21 -12.85 -5.76
N ILE A 173 -29.42 -13.34 -5.47
CA ILE A 173 -30.01 -14.53 -6.14
C ILE A 173 -30.94 -14.17 -7.32
N ARG A 174 -31.25 -12.89 -7.59
CA ARG A 174 -32.13 -12.50 -8.72
C ARG A 174 -31.47 -11.59 -9.74
N ARG A 175 -30.39 -12.03 -10.39
CA ARG A 175 -29.99 -11.56 -11.74
C ARG A 175 -29.23 -12.64 -12.51
N SER A 176 -29.87 -13.79 -12.74
CA SER A 176 -29.49 -14.71 -13.81
C SER A 176 -30.47 -14.55 -14.98
N ARG A 177 -29.91 -14.27 -16.15
CA ARG A 177 -30.57 -14.05 -17.44
C ARG A 177 -31.33 -15.28 -17.93
N SER A 178 -32.39 -15.05 -18.71
CA SER A 178 -32.79 -15.91 -19.83
C SER A 178 -33.51 -15.11 -20.92
N PRO A 179 -33.53 -15.59 -22.18
CA PRO A 179 -33.49 -14.75 -23.39
C PRO A 179 -34.72 -14.89 -24.32
N VAL A 180 -34.72 -14.06 -25.38
CA VAL A 180 -35.49 -14.12 -26.66
C VAL A 180 -37.02 -13.96 -26.63
N GLY A 181 -37.52 -13.02 -27.46
CA GLY A 181 -38.72 -13.24 -28.29
C GLY A 181 -39.94 -12.34 -28.09
N SER A 182 -40.33 -11.68 -29.19
CA SER A 182 -41.70 -11.32 -29.60
C SER A 182 -42.35 -10.01 -29.11
N VAL A 183 -42.41 -9.07 -30.06
CA VAL A 183 -43.54 -8.26 -30.53
C VAL A 183 -44.88 -8.45 -29.80
N VAL A 184 -45.52 -7.36 -29.38
CA VAL A 184 -46.86 -6.87 -29.82
C VAL A 184 -47.24 -5.59 -29.06
N SER A 185 -47.79 -4.64 -29.84
CA SER A 185 -48.43 -3.36 -29.53
C SER A 185 -49.30 -3.30 -28.27
N PHE A 186 -49.43 -2.11 -27.67
CA PHE A 186 -50.73 -1.42 -27.61
C PHE A 186 -50.57 0.09 -27.32
N LEU A 187 -51.30 0.86 -28.12
CA LEU A 187 -51.51 2.31 -28.08
C LEU A 187 -52.47 2.69 -26.94
N ILE A 188 -52.73 4.00 -26.80
CA ILE A 188 -53.70 4.71 -25.93
C ILE A 188 -52.99 5.29 -24.68
N GLY A 189 -52.95 6.59 -24.41
CA GLY A 189 -53.67 7.74 -24.95
C GLY A 189 -54.13 8.65 -23.79
N ARG A 190 -54.02 9.98 -23.99
CA ARG A 190 -54.51 11.12 -23.16
C ARG A 190 -53.67 11.47 -21.92
N ILE A 191 -53.02 12.64 -21.88
CA ILE A 191 -53.54 14.03 -21.77
C ILE A 191 -54.29 14.24 -20.45
N CYS A 192 -53.70 15.04 -19.55
CA CYS A 192 -54.38 16.16 -18.88
C CYS A 192 -53.33 17.09 -18.22
N MET A 193 -53.33 18.33 -18.71
CA MET A 193 -52.75 19.62 -18.25
C MET A 193 -51.26 19.73 -17.92
#